data_AF-A0A1X2H6P3-F1
#
_entry.id   AF-A0A1X2H6P3-F1
#
_cell.length_a   1.000
_cell.length_b   1.000
_cell.length_c   1.000
_cell.angle_alpha   90.00
_cell.angle_beta   90.00
_cell.angle_gamma   90.00
#
_symmetry.space_group_name_H-M   'P 1'
#
loop_
_entity.id
_entity.type
_entity.pdbx_description
1 polymer ?
#
loop_
_entity_poly.entity_id
_entity_poly.type
_entity_poly.pdbx_seq_one_letter_code
_entity_poly.pdbx_strand_id
1 'polypeptide(L)'
;MHILLFHFSMVLSLISPGIKAYCIYNHFPQDSGIQVNVRQHSGYGPGAAQTERFMKENINPGEKACCPWDVVNCNANSYDRNAHLTFAYDINYPGQAVQRGFHQLISCPAGGAVSFGDYGSLRGPARVFGPDSHPFPFKEEYTDAGWQ
;
A
#
# COMPACT_ATOMS: atom_id res chain seq x y z
N MET A 1 -40.96 34.27 34.90
CA MET A 1 -41.16 34.83 33.55
C MET A 1 -39.78 35.19 33.00
N HIS A 2 -39.50 34.85 31.73
CA HIS A 2 -38.22 34.91 30.97
C HIS A 2 -37.37 33.63 31.20
N ILE A 3 -37.34 32.57 30.38
CA ILE A 3 -37.08 32.34 28.92
C ILE A 3 -35.68 32.78 28.46
N LEU A 4 -35.01 31.83 27.76
CA LEU A 4 -33.88 31.92 26.80
C LEU A 4 -32.55 31.41 27.40
N LEU A 5 -31.75 30.53 26.77
CA LEU A 5 -31.78 29.86 25.47
C LEU A 5 -30.77 28.69 25.53
N PHE A 6 -31.11 27.58 24.90
CA PHE A 6 -30.21 26.49 24.54
C PHE A 6 -28.96 27.01 23.83
N HIS A 7 -27.76 26.58 24.26
CA HIS A 7 -26.58 26.49 23.38
C HIS A 7 -26.04 25.07 23.47
N PHE A 8 -26.67 24.19 22.70
CA PHE A 8 -26.13 22.90 22.34
C PHE A 8 -25.03 23.18 21.30
N SER A 9 -23.80 23.45 21.75
CA SER A 9 -22.64 23.51 20.85
C SER A 9 -22.33 22.10 20.38
N MET A 10 -23.05 21.69 19.33
CA MET A 10 -22.71 20.58 18.47
C MET A 10 -21.36 20.93 17.83
N VAL A 11 -20.27 20.53 18.49
CA VAL A 11 -18.96 20.43 17.82
C VAL A 11 -19.13 19.28 16.83
N LEU A 12 -19.61 19.64 15.65
CA LEU A 12 -19.54 18.83 14.45
C LEU A 12 -18.05 18.73 14.13
N SER A 13 -17.36 17.83 14.82
CA SER A 13 -16.04 17.38 14.42
C SER A 13 -16.23 16.85 13.01
N LEU A 14 -15.87 17.68 12.03
CA LEU A 14 -15.62 17.30 10.66
C LEU A 14 -14.66 16.12 10.75
N ILE A 15 -15.21 14.90 10.73
CA ILE A 15 -14.47 13.70 10.42
C ILE A 15 -14.18 13.87 8.92
N SER A 16 -13.19 14.72 8.63
CA SER A 16 -12.46 14.59 7.38
C SER A 16 -12.04 13.12 7.35
N PRO A 17 -12.44 12.32 6.36
CA PRO A 17 -11.75 11.08 6.12
C PRO A 17 -10.33 11.50 5.76
N GLY A 18 -9.50 11.64 6.79
CA GLY A 18 -8.08 11.89 6.65
C GLY A 18 -7.58 10.77 5.76
N ILE A 19 -7.12 11.15 4.57
CA ILE A 19 -6.60 10.20 3.60
C ILE A 19 -5.56 9.37 4.35
N LYS A 20 -5.86 8.08 4.47
CA LYS A 20 -5.08 7.19 5.33
C LYS A 20 -3.71 6.99 4.70
N ALA A 21 -2.71 6.76 5.54
CA ALA A 21 -1.39 6.31 5.09
C ALA A 21 -1.57 5.10 4.16
N TYR A 22 -0.75 5.01 3.12
CA TYR A 22 -0.73 3.82 2.28
C TYR A 22 -0.10 2.67 3.06
N CYS A 23 -0.84 1.58 3.28
CA CYS A 23 -0.37 0.45 4.08
C CYS A 23 -0.30 -0.85 3.28
N ILE A 24 0.80 -1.58 3.47
CA ILE A 24 1.04 -2.92 2.98
C ILE A 24 0.85 -3.90 4.13
N TYR A 25 -0.02 -4.89 3.95
CA TYR A 25 -0.33 -5.92 4.94
C TYR A 25 0.13 -7.29 4.45
N ASN A 26 0.78 -8.06 5.32
CA ASN A 26 1.03 -9.48 5.09
C ASN A 26 0.03 -10.30 5.91
N HIS A 27 -1.02 -10.80 5.26
CA HIS A 27 -2.05 -11.66 5.83
C HIS A 27 -1.86 -13.14 5.49
N PHE A 28 -0.65 -13.58 5.09
CA PHE A 28 -0.35 -15.00 5.08
C PHE A 28 -0.46 -15.60 6.50
N PRO A 29 -0.72 -16.92 6.63
CA PRO A 29 -0.81 -17.58 7.94
C PRO A 29 0.43 -17.32 8.79
N GLN A 30 0.26 -17.10 10.10
CA GLN A 30 1.34 -16.64 10.97
C GLN A 30 2.53 -17.63 11.06
N ASP A 31 2.23 -18.92 10.90
CA ASP A 31 3.15 -20.05 10.90
C ASP A 31 3.74 -20.36 9.50
N SER A 32 3.32 -19.64 8.46
CA SER A 32 3.75 -19.91 7.08
C SER A 32 5.20 -19.55 6.79
N GLY A 33 5.80 -18.63 7.55
CA GLY A 33 7.12 -18.07 7.27
C GLY A 33 7.20 -17.26 5.95
N ILE A 34 6.07 -16.96 5.31
CA ILE A 34 6.03 -16.23 4.04
C ILE A 34 6.26 -14.74 4.29
N GLN A 35 7.31 -14.18 3.69
CA GLN A 35 7.66 -12.77 3.84
C GLN A 35 7.33 -11.98 2.57
N VAL A 36 6.94 -10.72 2.74
CA VAL A 36 6.67 -9.81 1.61
C VAL A 36 7.73 -8.72 1.57
N ASN A 37 8.29 -8.52 0.38
CA ASN A 37 9.13 -7.39 0.05
C ASN A 37 8.33 -6.46 -0.86
N VAL A 38 8.37 -5.15 -0.60
CA VAL A 38 7.67 -4.14 -1.40
C VAL A 38 8.53 -2.89 -1.55
N ARG A 39 8.44 -2.26 -2.72
CA ARG A 39 9.15 -1.04 -3.03
C ARG A 39 8.36 -0.20 -4.01
N GLN A 40 8.31 1.10 -3.78
CA GLN A 40 7.69 2.02 -4.71
C GLN A 40 8.50 2.07 -6.01
N HIS A 41 7.81 1.86 -7.13
CA HIS A 41 8.36 1.94 -8.48
C HIS A 41 8.06 3.32 -9.06
N SER A 42 9.10 4.11 -9.31
CA SER A 42 9.01 5.47 -9.87
C SER A 42 9.30 5.54 -11.38
N GLY A 43 9.49 4.40 -12.04
CA GLY A 43 9.82 4.29 -13.47
C GLY A 43 10.97 3.33 -13.74
N TYR A 44 11.47 3.30 -14.97
CA TYR A 44 12.55 2.44 -15.43
C TYR A 44 13.87 3.22 -15.60
N GLY A 45 15.01 2.62 -15.23
CA GLY A 45 16.36 3.13 -15.45
C GLY A 45 17.06 3.67 -14.20
N PRO A 46 18.38 3.95 -14.27
CA PRO A 46 19.25 4.15 -13.09
C PRO A 46 18.89 5.37 -12.24
N GLY A 47 18.10 6.31 -12.76
CA GLY A 47 17.56 7.45 -12.02
C GLY A 47 16.26 7.15 -11.26
N ALA A 48 15.49 6.14 -11.70
CA ALA A 48 14.28 5.72 -11.02
C ALA A 48 14.61 5.11 -9.66
N ALA A 49 15.64 4.24 -9.61
CA ALA A 49 16.08 3.61 -8.37
C ALA A 49 16.54 4.60 -7.29
N GLN A 50 17.13 5.73 -7.67
CA GLN A 50 17.57 6.77 -6.73
C GLN A 50 16.42 7.65 -6.21
N THR A 51 15.22 7.51 -6.79
CA THR A 51 14.01 8.22 -6.35
C THR A 51 13.03 7.28 -5.65
N GLU A 52 13.49 6.08 -5.28
CA GLU A 52 12.72 5.12 -4.50
C GLU A 52 12.47 5.67 -3.09
N ARG A 53 11.19 5.78 -2.77
CA ARG A 53 10.71 6.66 -1.71
C ARG A 53 10.09 5.88 -0.55
N PHE A 54 9.48 4.72 -0.85
CA PHE A 54 9.04 3.72 0.12
C PHE A 54 9.60 2.35 -0.24
N MET A 55 10.32 1.73 0.69
CA MET A 55 10.83 0.37 0.57
C MET A 55 10.67 -0.34 1.90
N LYS A 56 10.17 -1.58 1.85
CA LYS A 56 10.13 -2.45 3.01
C LYS A 56 10.39 -3.88 2.59
N GLU A 57 11.37 -4.49 3.24
CA GLU A 57 11.69 -5.89 3.09
C GLU A 57 11.32 -6.67 4.35
N ASN A 58 11.11 -7.97 4.17
CA ASN A 58 10.84 -8.95 5.21
C ASN A 58 9.64 -8.57 6.09
N ILE A 59 8.54 -8.12 5.48
CA ILE A 59 7.27 -7.96 6.20
C ILE A 59 6.80 -9.36 6.58
N ASN A 60 6.85 -9.71 7.87
CA ASN A 60 6.51 -11.05 8.34
C ASN A 60 4.98 -11.28 8.32
N PRO A 61 4.51 -12.54 8.34
CA PRO A 61 3.09 -12.84 8.49
C PRO A 61 2.46 -12.11 9.69
N GLY A 62 1.34 -11.44 9.46
CA GLY A 62 0.62 -10.63 10.45
C GLY A 62 1.15 -9.20 10.61
N GLU A 63 2.28 -8.85 10.01
CA GLU A 63 2.83 -7.49 10.06
C GLU A 63 2.25 -6.59 8.97
N LYS A 64 2.48 -5.29 9.15
CA LYS A 64 2.19 -4.27 8.15
C LYS A 64 3.28 -3.22 8.10
N ALA A 65 3.39 -2.56 6.95
CA ALA A 65 4.23 -1.40 6.76
C ALA A 65 3.41 -0.27 6.14
N CYS A 66 3.47 0.92 6.72
CA CYS A 66 2.67 2.06 6.27
C CYS A 66 3.58 3.23 5.89
N CYS A 67 3.18 3.92 4.83
CA CYS A 67 3.82 5.13 4.33
C CYS A 67 2.81 6.29 4.46
N PRO A 68 3.08 7.30 5.31
CA PRO A 68 2.18 8.45 5.45
C PRO A 68 1.97 9.18 4.11
N TRP A 69 0.71 9.33 3.72
CA TRP A 69 0.30 9.86 2.41
C TRP A 69 0.89 11.22 2.06
N ASP A 70 0.97 12.09 3.06
CA ASP A 70 1.35 13.50 2.97
C ASP A 70 2.87 13.72 2.87
N VAL A 71 3.66 12.67 3.08
CA VAL A 71 5.10 12.72 2.93
C VAL A 71 5.44 12.52 1.45
N VAL A 72 6.26 13.41 0.91
CA VAL A 72 6.76 13.36 -0.49
C VAL A 72 7.41 12.01 -0.82
N ASN A 73 7.90 11.30 0.19
CA ASN A 73 8.46 9.96 0.14
C ASN A 73 7.40 8.83 0.03
N CYS A 74 6.12 9.15 -0.10
CA CYS A 74 5.06 8.15 -0.28
C CYS A 74 4.22 8.49 -1.51
N ASN A 75 3.93 9.78 -1.70
CA ASN A 75 3.34 10.29 -2.92
C ASN A 75 4.02 11.59 -3.36
N ALA A 76 4.66 11.57 -4.54
CA ALA A 76 5.29 12.75 -5.13
C ALA A 76 4.28 13.88 -5.43
N ASN A 77 3.03 13.51 -5.65
CA ASN A 77 1.91 14.41 -5.89
C ASN A 77 0.96 14.36 -4.69
N SER A 78 1.45 14.57 -3.46
CA SER A 78 0.64 14.44 -2.22
C SER A 78 -0.62 15.32 -2.17
N TYR A 79 -0.71 16.33 -3.05
CA TYR A 79 -1.88 17.17 -3.30
C TYR A 79 -2.92 16.58 -4.26
N ASP A 80 -2.54 15.60 -5.08
CA ASP A 80 -3.41 14.90 -6.02
C ASP A 80 -3.97 13.62 -5.39
N ARG A 81 -5.27 13.66 -5.07
CA ARG A 81 -6.00 12.52 -4.49
C ARG A 81 -6.27 11.40 -5.48
N ASN A 82 -6.12 11.66 -6.78
CA ASN A 82 -6.28 10.69 -7.85
C ASN A 82 -4.92 10.18 -8.35
N ALA A 83 -3.82 10.52 -7.68
CA ALA A 83 -2.52 9.98 -8.03
C ALA A 83 -2.57 8.44 -7.96
N HIS A 84 -1.74 7.81 -8.79
CA HIS A 84 -1.51 6.37 -8.74
C HIS A 84 -0.07 6.12 -8.29
N LEU A 85 0.09 5.12 -7.44
CA LEU A 85 1.40 4.61 -7.02
C LEU A 85 1.59 3.23 -7.62
N THR A 86 2.76 2.99 -8.18
CA THR A 86 3.17 1.66 -8.59
C THR A 86 4.13 1.11 -7.55
N PHE A 87 3.92 -0.14 -7.14
CA PHE A 87 4.84 -0.86 -6.27
C PHE A 87 5.34 -2.09 -6.98
N ALA A 88 6.65 -2.30 -6.92
CA ALA A 88 7.25 -3.58 -7.15
C ALA A 88 7.23 -4.40 -5.86
N TYR A 89 6.96 -5.69 -5.95
CA TYR A 89 6.93 -6.58 -4.81
C TYR A 89 7.46 -7.96 -5.14
N ASP A 90 7.80 -8.70 -4.10
CA ASP A 90 8.05 -10.14 -4.16
C ASP A 90 7.53 -10.82 -2.89
N ILE A 91 7.18 -12.09 -3.05
CA ILE A 91 6.72 -12.95 -1.97
C ILE A 91 7.74 -14.07 -1.80
N ASN A 92 8.41 -14.08 -0.65
CA ASN A 92 9.41 -15.06 -0.30
C ASN A 92 8.74 -16.23 0.41
N TYR A 93 8.52 -17.31 -0.33
CA TYR A 93 8.05 -18.57 0.25
C TYR A 93 9.21 -19.32 0.91
N PRO A 94 9.04 -19.89 2.10
CA PRO A 94 10.07 -20.71 2.73
C PRO A 94 10.49 -21.87 1.81
N GLY A 95 11.79 -22.12 1.72
CA GLY A 95 12.34 -23.18 0.86
C GLY A 95 12.44 -22.82 -0.62
N GLN A 96 12.05 -21.62 -1.04
CA GLN A 96 12.29 -21.15 -2.39
C GLN A 96 13.79 -20.93 -2.62
N ALA A 97 14.37 -21.64 -3.61
CA ALA A 97 15.81 -21.62 -3.89
C ALA A 97 16.34 -20.29 -4.45
N VAL A 98 15.44 -19.45 -5.00
CA VAL A 98 15.76 -18.16 -5.60
C VAL A 98 14.88 -17.09 -4.97
N GLN A 99 15.47 -16.25 -4.12
CA GLN A 99 14.87 -14.97 -3.77
C GLN A 99 14.95 -14.07 -4.99
N ARG A 100 13.81 -13.82 -5.63
CA ARG A 100 13.70 -12.79 -6.66
C ARG A 100 13.53 -11.45 -5.93
N GLY A 101 14.01 -10.36 -6.55
CA GLY A 101 13.89 -9.03 -5.95
C GLY A 101 13.05 -8.11 -6.84
N PHE A 102 11.84 -7.78 -6.40
CA PHE A 102 10.91 -6.81 -6.96
C PHE A 102 10.43 -7.07 -8.40
N HIS A 103 10.00 -8.29 -8.75
CA HIS A 103 9.59 -8.60 -10.14
C HIS A 103 8.10 -8.45 -10.46
N GLN A 104 7.24 -8.31 -9.46
CA GLN A 104 5.81 -8.10 -9.68
C GLN A 104 5.45 -6.64 -9.44
N LEU A 105 4.71 -6.03 -10.34
CA LEU A 105 4.21 -4.66 -10.24
C LEU A 105 2.72 -4.65 -9.97
N ILE A 106 2.32 -3.73 -9.09
CA ILE A 106 0.93 -3.40 -8.81
C ILE A 106 0.76 -1.88 -8.85
N SER A 107 -0.21 -1.42 -9.63
CA SER A 107 -0.64 -0.01 -9.61
C SER A 107 -1.88 0.14 -8.73
N CYS A 108 -1.87 1.11 -7.84
CA CYS A 108 -2.92 1.33 -6.87
C CYS A 108 -3.19 2.83 -6.67
N PRO A 109 -4.41 3.20 -6.25
CA PRO A 109 -4.71 4.56 -5.88
C PRO A 109 -3.89 4.91 -4.65
N ALA A 110 -3.39 6.11 -4.72
CA ALA A 110 -2.48 6.66 -3.76
C ALA A 110 -3.30 6.97 -2.47
N GLY A 111 -2.82 6.53 -1.29
CA GLY A 111 -3.55 6.63 0.00
C GLY A 111 -4.46 5.42 0.32
N GLY A 112 -4.40 4.38 -0.51
CA GLY A 112 -5.11 3.11 -0.32
C GLY A 112 -4.34 2.10 0.55
N ALA A 113 -4.56 0.82 0.29
CA ALA A 113 -3.81 -0.26 0.94
C ALA A 113 -3.64 -1.46 0.02
N VAL A 114 -2.64 -2.28 0.31
CA VAL A 114 -2.47 -3.58 -0.35
C VAL A 114 -2.33 -4.67 0.69
N SER A 115 -3.06 -5.75 0.48
CA SER A 115 -3.07 -6.91 1.34
C SER A 115 -2.58 -8.11 0.55
N PHE A 116 -1.54 -8.77 1.05
CA PHE A 116 -1.02 -10.01 0.52
C PHE A 116 -1.52 -11.19 1.35
N GLY A 117 -1.89 -12.30 0.72
CA GLY A 117 -2.33 -13.50 1.43
C GLY A 117 -2.84 -14.59 0.50
N ASP A 118 -3.35 -15.68 1.08
CA ASP A 118 -3.99 -16.74 0.32
C ASP A 118 -5.47 -16.44 0.10
N TYR A 119 -5.81 -16.06 -1.13
CA TYR A 119 -7.15 -15.62 -1.52
C TYR A 119 -7.86 -16.60 -2.46
N GLY A 120 -7.31 -17.80 -2.62
CA GLY A 120 -7.82 -18.84 -3.51
C GLY A 120 -7.20 -18.80 -4.91
N SER A 121 -7.23 -19.95 -5.61
CA SER A 121 -6.49 -20.21 -6.84
C SER A 121 -6.80 -19.32 -8.05
N LEU A 122 -7.94 -18.61 -8.04
CA LEU A 122 -8.37 -17.74 -9.14
C LEU A 122 -7.92 -16.29 -8.97
N ARG A 123 -7.39 -15.91 -7.80
CA ARG A 123 -6.95 -14.55 -7.51
C ARG A 123 -5.49 -14.62 -7.09
N GLY A 124 -4.66 -13.76 -7.71
CA GLY A 124 -3.28 -13.58 -7.28
C GLY A 124 -3.19 -13.25 -5.79
N PRO A 125 -1.98 -13.31 -5.21
CA PRO A 125 -1.80 -13.15 -3.77
C PRO A 125 -2.09 -11.72 -3.29
N ALA A 126 -2.22 -10.74 -4.17
CA ALA A 126 -2.49 -9.35 -3.81
C ALA A 126 -3.97 -8.98 -3.91
N ARG A 127 -4.41 -8.10 -3.00
CA ARG A 127 -5.67 -7.34 -3.07
C ARG A 127 -5.37 -5.88 -2.83
N VAL A 128 -5.89 -5.01 -3.69
CA VAL A 128 -5.74 -3.55 -3.57
C VAL A 128 -7.04 -2.95 -3.04
N PHE A 129 -6.92 -1.97 -2.17
CA PHE A 129 -8.01 -1.19 -1.61
C PHE A 129 -7.79 0.30 -1.86
N GLY A 130 -8.86 1.01 -2.17
CA GLY A 130 -8.86 2.46 -2.30
C GLY A 130 -8.67 3.18 -0.95
N PRO A 131 -8.49 4.51 -0.96
CA PRO A 131 -8.42 5.32 0.26
C PRO A 131 -9.70 5.25 1.12
N ASP A 132 -10.82 4.93 0.49
CA ASP A 132 -12.13 4.67 1.11
C ASP A 132 -12.25 3.24 1.68
N SER A 133 -11.19 2.44 1.59
CA SER A 133 -11.14 1.02 2.01
C SER A 133 -12.01 0.07 1.17
N HIS A 134 -12.54 0.50 0.03
CA HIS A 134 -13.25 -0.39 -0.89
C HIS A 134 -12.27 -1.14 -1.81
N PRO A 135 -12.60 -2.37 -2.26
CA PRO A 135 -11.77 -3.10 -3.22
C PRO A 135 -11.53 -2.29 -4.49
N PHE A 136 -10.28 -2.21 -4.92
CA PHE A 136 -9.86 -1.48 -6.11
C PHE A 136 -9.47 -2.48 -7.21
N PRO A 137 -10.03 -2.36 -8.43
CA PRO A 137 -9.62 -3.19 -9.55
C PRO A 137 -8.21 -2.81 -10.00
N PHE A 138 -7.29 -3.76 -10.00
CA PHE A 138 -5.90 -3.54 -10.39
C PHE A 138 -5.43 -4.63 -11.34
N LYS A 139 -4.31 -4.36 -12.01
CA LYS A 139 -3.62 -5.32 -12.87
C LYS A 139 -2.27 -5.64 -12.24
N GLU A 140 -1.95 -6.92 -12.17
CA GLU A 140 -0.61 -7.41 -11.86
C GLU A 140 0.21 -7.46 -13.15
N GLU A 141 1.41 -6.92 -13.11
CA GLU A 141 2.34 -6.92 -14.24
C GLU A 141 3.68 -7.50 -13.81
N TYR A 142 4.33 -8.25 -14.69
CA TYR A 142 5.67 -8.77 -14.43
C TYR A 142 6.73 -7.83 -15.01
N THR A 143 7.83 -7.63 -14.28
CA THR A 143 8.98 -6.84 -14.73
C THR A 143 10.30 -7.50 -14.34
N ASP A 144 11.23 -7.63 -15.29
CA ASP A 144 12.62 -7.98 -14.99
C ASP A 144 13.45 -6.75 -14.55
N ALA A 145 12.86 -5.55 -14.65
CA ALA A 145 13.50 -4.28 -14.35
C ALA A 145 13.26 -3.79 -12.92
N GLY A 146 12.89 -4.70 -12.00
CA GLY A 146 12.83 -4.45 -10.56
C GLY A 146 14.16 -3.98 -9.93
N TRP A 147 15.23 -3.83 -10.71
CA TRP A 147 16.53 -3.33 -10.26
C TRP A 147 17.24 -2.39 -11.24
N GLN A 148 16.66 -2.08 -12.41
CA GLN A 148 17.32 -1.25 -13.43
C GLN A 148 16.86 0.20 -13.43
#